data_AF-A0A164H8K9-F1
#
_entry.id   AF-A0A164H8K9-F1
#
_cell.length_a   1.000
_cell.length_b   1.000
_cell.length_c   1.000
_cell.angle_alpha   90.00
_cell.angle_beta   90.00
_cell.angle_gamma   90.00
#
_symmetry.space_group_name_H-M   'P 1'
#
loop_
_entity.id
_entity.type
_entity.pdbx_description
1 polymer ?
#
loop_
_entity_poly.entity_id
_entity_poly.type
_entity_poly.pdbx_seq_one_letter_code
_entity_poly.pdbx_strand_id
1 'polypeptide(L)'
;MSVEVAELDVDGVRIAFRDTGGVDSRRDFCPVVLVHGMGGDSGTWDRFASALTAAGRRVVAIDLRGHGRSAHTTDYSFDAFGRDVAAVLDHLKLTAVDLVGHSLGGYAVTVVAQDRPSIVRSLVIEEMPIPIKDGDETPTFARRLPSPGELWHAATSVIRHPRAVFAYDRSMTSPAIAQFRRPNAVWWGRLSEIRASTLVLRGGPGGMVDPGRLDSMVAAIDECSVVSFDTGHSIHRDKYSDFEAVVLPFLMRDS
;
A
#
# COMPACT_ATOMS: atom_id res chain seq x y z
N MET A 1 22.38 -5.23 -3.71
CA MET A 1 22.69 -5.92 -2.43
C MET A 1 21.42 -6.61 -1.97
N SER A 2 21.49 -7.88 -1.56
CA SER A 2 20.32 -8.57 -0.98
C SER A 2 20.06 -7.96 0.40
N VAL A 3 18.96 -7.21 0.52
CA VAL A 3 18.48 -6.71 1.80
C VAL A 3 17.98 -7.91 2.61
N GLU A 4 18.51 -8.10 3.81
CA GLU A 4 18.07 -9.17 4.71
C GLU A 4 16.64 -8.92 5.18
N VAL A 5 15.85 -9.98 5.32
CA VAL A 5 14.48 -9.88 5.83
C VAL A 5 14.53 -9.99 7.35
N ALA A 6 14.05 -8.95 8.03
CA ALA A 6 13.86 -8.91 9.47
C ALA A 6 12.41 -9.29 9.83
N GLU A 7 12.19 -9.69 11.08
CA GLU A 7 10.89 -10.09 11.60
C GLU A 7 10.63 -9.39 12.94
N LEU A 8 9.40 -8.95 13.16
CA LEU A 8 8.90 -8.32 14.39
C LEU A 8 7.69 -9.11 14.90
N ASP A 9 7.63 -9.39 16.19
CA ASP A 9 6.39 -9.87 16.81
C ASP A 9 5.47 -8.69 17.15
N VAL A 10 4.25 -8.70 16.61
CA VAL A 10 3.21 -7.70 16.84
C VAL A 10 2.01 -8.43 17.43
N ASP A 11 1.84 -8.37 18.75
CA ASP A 11 0.78 -9.05 19.50
C ASP A 11 0.68 -10.57 19.18
N GLY A 12 1.81 -11.26 19.05
CA GLY A 12 1.87 -12.68 18.69
C GLY A 12 1.71 -12.98 17.19
N VAL A 13 1.63 -11.95 16.34
CA VAL A 13 1.68 -12.08 14.88
C VAL A 13 3.05 -11.65 14.39
N ARG A 14 3.75 -12.55 13.73
CA ARG A 14 5.08 -12.26 13.16
C ARG A 14 4.96 -11.47 11.88
N ILE A 15 5.52 -10.27 11.83
CA ILE A 15 5.52 -9.37 10.68
C ILE A 15 6.92 -9.27 10.12
N ALA A 16 7.09 -9.69 8.87
CA ALA A 16 8.33 -9.61 8.14
C ALA A 16 8.46 -8.29 7.39
N PHE A 17 9.66 -7.74 7.34
CA PHE A 17 9.97 -6.55 6.56
C PHE A 17 11.42 -6.56 6.10
N ARG A 18 11.70 -5.79 5.05
CA ARG A 18 13.03 -5.51 4.56
C ARG A 18 13.36 -4.06 4.81
N ASP A 19 14.58 -3.79 5.25
CA ASP A 19 15.07 -2.44 5.48
C ASP A 19 16.44 -2.28 4.83
N THR A 20 16.55 -1.36 3.87
CA THR A 20 17.83 -1.09 3.19
C THR A 20 18.88 -0.54 4.14
N GLY A 21 18.48 -0.05 5.31
CA GLY A 21 19.32 0.68 6.23
C GLY A 21 19.83 1.99 5.61
N GLY A 22 20.75 2.64 6.32
CA GLY A 22 21.43 3.85 5.88
C GLY A 22 20.56 5.11 6.00
N VAL A 23 20.99 6.04 6.84
CA VAL A 23 20.65 7.46 6.66
C VAL A 23 21.91 8.06 6.06
N ASP A 24 21.86 8.58 4.83
CA ASP A 24 22.88 9.55 4.47
C ASP A 24 22.56 10.78 5.31
N SER A 25 23.31 10.99 6.39
CA SER A 25 23.19 12.13 7.30
C SER A 25 23.41 13.48 6.60
N ARG A 26 23.63 13.48 5.27
CA ARG A 26 23.77 14.65 4.41
C ARG A 26 22.47 15.10 3.75
N ARG A 27 21.34 14.38 3.90
CA ARG A 27 20.03 14.79 3.35
C ARG A 27 18.91 14.59 4.36
N ASP A 28 18.06 15.61 4.52
CA ASP A 28 16.89 15.64 5.40
C ASP A 28 15.70 14.78 4.89
N PHE A 29 15.96 13.72 4.13
CA PHE A 29 14.88 12.90 3.58
C PHE A 29 14.48 11.79 4.56
N CYS A 30 13.19 11.76 4.92
CA CYS A 30 12.63 10.68 5.73
C CYS A 30 12.64 9.33 4.98
N PRO A 31 12.64 8.18 5.68
CA PRO A 31 12.51 6.88 5.02
C PRO A 31 11.19 6.73 4.26
N VAL A 32 11.19 5.90 3.21
CA VAL A 32 10.00 5.53 2.46
C VAL A 32 9.56 4.12 2.85
N VAL A 33 8.29 3.97 3.22
CA VAL A 33 7.70 2.69 3.61
C VAL A 33 6.77 2.22 2.49
N LEU A 34 7.01 1.02 1.98
CA LEU A 34 6.31 0.44 0.85
C LEU A 34 5.46 -0.75 1.31
N VAL A 35 4.15 -0.70 1.03
CA VAL A 35 3.17 -1.70 1.49
C VAL A 35 2.41 -2.26 0.29
N HIS A 36 2.55 -3.57 0.07
CA HIS A 36 2.01 -4.26 -1.10
C HIS A 36 0.49 -4.51 -0.99
N GLY A 37 -0.13 -4.88 -2.12
CA GLY A 37 -1.53 -5.30 -2.19
C GLY A 37 -1.74 -6.79 -1.91
N MET A 38 -3.01 -7.21 -1.91
CA MET A 38 -3.41 -8.60 -1.69
C MET A 38 -2.73 -9.57 -2.67
N GLY A 39 -2.20 -10.68 -2.16
CA GLY A 39 -1.50 -11.70 -2.95
C GLY A 39 -0.06 -11.34 -3.37
N GLY A 40 0.43 -10.17 -2.94
CA GLY A 40 1.84 -9.76 -3.09
C GLY A 40 2.70 -10.07 -1.86
N ASP A 41 3.94 -9.60 -1.90
CA ASP A 41 4.88 -9.49 -0.78
C ASP A 41 5.76 -8.24 -0.96
N SER A 42 6.69 -7.99 -0.05
CA SER A 42 7.67 -6.89 -0.13
C SER A 42 8.50 -6.88 -1.42
N GLY A 43 8.66 -8.03 -2.10
CA GLY A 43 9.33 -8.13 -3.40
C GLY A 43 8.57 -7.44 -4.53
N THR A 44 7.27 -7.20 -4.38
CA THR A 44 6.45 -6.37 -5.29
C THR A 44 7.11 -5.02 -5.58
N TRP A 45 7.80 -4.48 -4.58
CA TRP A 45 8.40 -3.15 -4.64
C TRP A 45 9.86 -3.12 -5.05
N ASP A 46 10.49 -4.27 -5.39
CA ASP A 46 11.94 -4.35 -5.62
C ASP A 46 12.49 -3.33 -6.62
N ARG A 47 11.76 -3.14 -7.72
CA ARG A 47 12.14 -2.19 -8.77
C ARG A 47 12.11 -0.75 -8.25
N PHE A 48 11.04 -0.37 -7.55
CA PHE A 48 10.88 0.99 -7.02
C PHE A 48 11.79 1.26 -5.82
N ALA A 49 11.96 0.27 -4.94
CA ALA A 49 12.93 0.33 -3.84
C ALA A 49 14.36 0.56 -4.35
N SER A 50 14.72 -0.06 -5.48
CA SER A 50 16.02 0.16 -6.12
C SER A 50 16.17 1.60 -6.63
N ALA A 51 15.12 2.17 -7.24
CA ALA A 51 15.12 3.56 -7.70
C ALA A 51 15.22 4.57 -6.53
N LEU A 52 14.46 4.34 -5.45
CA LEU A 52 14.51 5.14 -4.23
C LEU A 52 15.88 5.07 -3.56
N THR A 53 16.47 3.87 -3.45
CA THR A 53 17.81 3.68 -2.88
C THR A 53 18.87 4.38 -3.73
N ALA A 54 18.76 4.30 -5.07
CA ALA A 54 19.65 5.02 -5.98
C ALA A 54 19.51 6.56 -5.85
N ALA A 55 18.33 7.04 -5.48
CA ALA A 55 18.07 8.44 -5.12
C ALA A 55 18.51 8.80 -3.67
N GLY A 56 19.14 7.87 -2.94
CA GLY A 56 19.66 8.09 -1.60
C GLY A 56 18.65 7.97 -0.47
N ARG A 57 17.50 7.32 -0.70
CA ARG A 57 16.45 7.11 0.31
C ARG A 57 16.62 5.77 1.01
N ARG A 58 16.41 5.76 2.33
CA ARG A 58 16.14 4.51 3.08
C ARG A 58 14.77 3.98 2.70
N VAL A 59 14.68 2.69 2.42
CA VAL A 59 13.43 2.02 2.05
C VAL A 59 13.13 0.89 3.02
N VAL A 60 11.91 0.89 3.54
CA VAL A 60 11.34 -0.21 4.32
C VAL A 60 10.19 -0.83 3.52
N ALA A 61 10.25 -2.13 3.24
CA ALA A 61 9.18 -2.84 2.53
C ALA A 61 8.60 -3.93 3.43
N ILE A 62 7.30 -3.88 3.71
CA ILE A 62 6.64 -4.74 4.70
C ILE A 62 5.83 -5.84 4.00
N ASP A 63 5.95 -7.07 4.48
CA ASP A 63 5.01 -8.15 4.16
C ASP A 63 3.79 -8.03 5.08
N LEU A 64 2.61 -7.74 4.54
CA LEU A 64 1.38 -7.69 5.34
C LEU A 64 1.11 -9.07 5.99
N ARG A 65 0.48 -9.09 7.18
CA ARG A 65 0.00 -10.36 7.79
C ARG A 65 -0.74 -11.22 6.76
N GLY A 66 -0.52 -12.53 6.81
CA GLY A 66 -1.07 -13.47 5.82
C GLY A 66 -0.36 -13.48 4.46
N HIS A 67 0.76 -12.78 4.30
CA HIS A 67 1.52 -12.70 3.05
C HIS A 67 3.03 -12.88 3.26
N GLY A 68 3.75 -13.21 2.18
CA GLY A 68 5.20 -13.24 2.17
C GLY A 68 5.78 -14.12 3.28
N ARG A 69 6.61 -13.54 4.15
CA ARG A 69 7.17 -14.21 5.32
C ARG A 69 6.44 -13.87 6.63
N SER A 70 5.42 -13.02 6.57
CA SER A 70 4.57 -12.71 7.73
C SER A 70 3.66 -13.89 8.06
N ALA A 71 3.36 -14.05 9.35
CA ALA A 71 2.52 -15.12 9.85
C ALA A 71 1.08 -14.99 9.35
N HIS A 72 0.43 -16.15 9.23
CA HIS A 72 -1.03 -16.24 9.07
C HIS A 72 -1.69 -15.99 10.43
N THR A 73 -2.90 -15.44 10.40
CA THR A 73 -3.67 -15.12 11.61
C THR A 73 -5.17 -15.24 11.33
N THR A 74 -6.00 -14.98 12.33
CA THR A 74 -7.46 -14.95 12.20
C THR A 74 -8.01 -13.52 12.07
N ASP A 75 -7.24 -12.50 12.44
CA ASP A 75 -7.61 -11.08 12.32
C ASP A 75 -6.94 -10.43 11.10
N TYR A 76 -7.76 -10.20 10.08
CA TYR A 76 -7.40 -9.50 8.85
C TYR A 76 -8.20 -8.20 8.67
N SER A 77 -8.49 -7.51 9.77
CA SER A 77 -9.15 -6.20 9.71
C SER A 77 -8.24 -5.11 9.11
N PHE A 78 -8.81 -4.06 8.51
CA PHE A 78 -8.03 -2.92 8.03
C PHE A 78 -7.20 -2.27 9.13
N ASP A 79 -7.78 -2.16 10.33
CA ASP A 79 -7.07 -1.65 11.51
C ASP A 79 -5.89 -2.54 11.87
N ALA A 80 -6.05 -3.87 11.81
CA ALA A 80 -4.97 -4.82 12.00
C ALA A 80 -3.80 -4.62 11.03
N PHE A 81 -4.08 -4.36 9.74
CA PHE A 81 -3.03 -4.08 8.75
C PHE A 81 -2.31 -2.75 9.05
N GLY A 82 -3.06 -1.70 9.42
CA GLY A 82 -2.47 -0.42 9.83
C GLY A 82 -1.60 -0.55 11.10
N ARG A 83 -2.07 -1.32 12.09
CA ARG A 83 -1.32 -1.60 13.32
C ARG A 83 0.02 -2.28 13.06
N ASP A 84 0.08 -3.24 12.14
CA ASP A 84 1.35 -3.90 11.78
C ASP A 84 2.36 -2.91 11.21
N VAL A 85 1.90 -2.06 10.28
CA VAL A 85 2.76 -1.03 9.69
C VAL A 85 3.27 -0.09 10.78
N ALA A 86 2.38 0.43 11.63
CA ALA A 86 2.72 1.30 12.74
C ALA A 86 3.73 0.67 13.71
N ALA A 87 3.57 -0.61 14.04
CA ALA A 87 4.48 -1.35 14.91
C ALA A 87 5.89 -1.48 14.31
N VAL A 88 6.00 -1.69 12.99
CA VAL A 88 7.30 -1.68 12.30
C VAL A 88 7.94 -0.29 12.35
N LEU A 89 7.16 0.80 12.19
CA LEU A 89 7.69 2.16 12.33
C LEU A 89 8.24 2.42 13.74
N ASP A 90 7.53 1.98 14.77
CA ASP A 90 7.96 2.10 16.17
C ASP A 90 9.23 1.29 16.46
N HIS A 91 9.27 0.05 15.99
CA HIS A 91 10.43 -0.82 16.14
C HIS A 91 11.70 -0.20 15.52
N LEU A 92 11.55 0.41 14.34
CA LEU A 92 12.63 1.10 13.64
C LEU A 92 12.86 2.54 14.12
N LYS A 93 12.07 3.02 15.09
CA LYS A 93 12.11 4.37 15.66
C LYS A 93 11.99 5.47 14.61
N LEU A 94 11.10 5.28 13.64
CA LEU A 94 10.88 6.23 12.56
C LEU A 94 9.90 7.31 13.02
N THR A 95 10.39 8.55 13.13
CA THR A 95 9.59 9.70 13.60
C THR A 95 9.08 10.60 12.47
N ALA A 96 9.53 10.35 11.24
CA ALA A 96 9.02 10.95 10.01
C ALA A 96 9.16 9.92 8.89
N VAL A 97 8.13 9.75 8.05
CA VAL A 97 8.11 8.79 6.95
C VAL A 97 7.29 9.31 5.76
N ASP A 98 7.62 8.80 4.58
CA ASP A 98 6.65 8.76 3.48
C ASP A 98 6.08 7.35 3.36
N LEU A 99 4.78 7.25 3.08
CA LEU A 99 4.09 5.98 2.94
C LEU A 99 3.62 5.79 1.50
N VAL A 100 3.84 4.60 0.94
CA VAL A 100 3.33 4.18 -0.37
C VAL A 100 2.60 2.87 -0.20
N GLY A 101 1.32 2.85 -0.55
CA GLY A 101 0.47 1.67 -0.41
C GLY A 101 -0.25 1.34 -1.71
N HIS A 102 -0.18 0.07 -2.12
CA HIS A 102 -0.95 -0.45 -3.26
C HIS A 102 -2.16 -1.26 -2.78
N SER A 103 -3.35 -0.96 -3.29
CA SER A 103 -4.57 -1.74 -3.03
C SER A 103 -4.85 -1.90 -1.53
N LEU A 104 -4.78 -3.13 -0.99
CA LEU A 104 -4.87 -3.42 0.44
C LEU A 104 -3.81 -2.66 1.25
N GLY A 105 -2.59 -2.53 0.72
CA GLY A 105 -1.54 -1.71 1.33
C GLY A 105 -1.90 -0.24 1.39
N GLY A 106 -2.66 0.27 0.40
CA GLY A 106 -3.21 1.63 0.39
C GLY A 106 -4.07 1.91 1.62
N TYR A 107 -4.88 0.94 2.05
CA TYR A 107 -5.65 1.03 3.29
C TYR A 107 -4.77 1.08 4.52
N ALA A 108 -3.82 0.14 4.61
CA ALA A 108 -2.93 0.05 5.76
C ALA A 108 -2.20 1.38 6.00
N VAL A 109 -1.66 1.99 4.93
CA VAL A 109 -0.96 3.29 5.05
C VAL A 109 -1.92 4.45 5.32
N THR A 110 -3.16 4.39 4.84
CA THR A 110 -4.18 5.41 5.14
C THR A 110 -4.55 5.38 6.63
N VAL A 111 -4.73 4.19 7.21
CA VAL A 111 -4.99 4.03 8.66
C VAL A 111 -3.82 4.62 9.47
N VAL A 112 -2.57 4.34 9.08
CA VAL A 112 -1.40 4.95 9.75
C VAL A 112 -1.41 6.47 9.64
N ALA A 113 -1.75 7.02 8.47
CA ALA A 113 -1.82 8.47 8.27
C ALA A 113 -2.95 9.14 9.07
N GLN A 114 -4.05 8.43 9.34
CA GLN A 114 -5.13 8.88 10.23
C GLN A 114 -4.72 8.79 11.70
N ASP A 115 -4.07 7.70 12.11
CA ASP A 115 -3.66 7.47 13.52
C ASP A 115 -2.47 8.32 13.94
N ARG A 116 -1.57 8.64 13.00
CA ARG A 116 -0.29 9.31 13.28
C ARG A 116 -0.02 10.44 12.29
N PRO A 117 -0.93 11.42 12.16
CA PRO A 117 -0.85 12.43 11.10
C PRO A 117 0.40 13.33 11.19
N SER A 118 1.06 13.40 12.35
CA SER A 118 2.26 14.22 12.54
C SER A 118 3.56 13.59 12.03
N ILE A 119 3.60 12.27 11.80
CA ILE A 119 4.82 11.58 11.35
C ILE A 119 4.80 11.24 9.86
N VAL A 120 3.62 11.28 9.22
CA VAL A 120 3.47 10.98 7.80
C VAL A 120 3.59 12.28 7.02
N ARG A 121 4.66 12.39 6.24
CA ARG A 121 4.91 13.57 5.41
C ARG A 121 4.18 13.49 4.07
N SER A 122 4.44 12.42 3.32
CA SER A 122 3.76 12.14 2.04
C SER A 122 3.04 10.81 2.09
N LEU A 123 1.86 10.76 1.47
CA LEU A 123 1.04 9.55 1.36
C LEU A 123 0.74 9.27 -0.11
N VAL A 124 1.17 8.13 -0.63
CA VAL A 124 0.89 7.69 -2.00
C VAL A 124 -0.02 6.46 -1.94
N ILE A 125 -1.18 6.57 -2.57
CA ILE A 125 -2.20 5.52 -2.58
C ILE A 125 -2.42 5.08 -4.02
N GLU A 126 -2.03 3.86 -4.34
CA GLU A 126 -2.18 3.29 -5.69
C GLU A 126 -3.35 2.31 -5.70
N GLU A 127 -4.37 2.59 -6.52
CA GLU A 127 -5.44 1.65 -6.84
C GLU A 127 -6.11 1.01 -5.61
N MET A 128 -6.33 1.79 -4.56
CA MET A 128 -7.04 1.36 -3.36
C MET A 128 -8.56 1.36 -3.62
N PRO A 129 -9.27 0.21 -3.55
CA PRO A 129 -10.73 0.21 -3.66
C PRO A 129 -11.31 1.02 -2.50
N ILE A 130 -11.96 2.16 -2.69
CA ILE A 130 -12.41 3.03 -1.58
C ILE A 130 -13.67 2.42 -0.90
N PRO A 131 -13.79 2.40 0.46
CA PRO A 131 -14.93 1.80 1.13
C PRO A 131 -16.22 2.50 0.75
N ILE A 132 -17.32 1.77 0.76
CA ILE A 132 -18.62 2.40 0.58
C ILE A 132 -18.99 3.32 1.74
N LYS A 133 -19.79 4.34 1.43
CA LYS A 133 -20.49 5.16 2.42
C LYS A 133 -21.81 4.51 2.82
N ASP A 134 -22.38 4.94 3.93
CA ASP A 134 -23.74 4.56 4.30
C ASP A 134 -24.72 5.04 3.22
N GLY A 135 -25.51 4.11 2.69
CA GLY A 135 -26.48 4.37 1.62
C GLY A 135 -25.95 4.23 0.19
N ASP A 136 -24.64 4.01 0.01
CA ASP A 136 -24.09 3.65 -1.31
C ASP A 136 -24.60 2.26 -1.75
N GLU A 137 -24.75 2.08 -3.06
CA GLU A 137 -24.95 0.74 -3.62
C GLU A 137 -23.73 -0.14 -3.32
N THR A 138 -23.99 -1.40 -2.96
CA THR A 138 -22.89 -2.35 -2.72
C THR A 138 -22.17 -2.58 -4.05
N PRO A 139 -20.84 -2.36 -4.13
CA PRO A 139 -20.13 -2.53 -5.37
C PRO A 139 -20.18 -4.00 -5.75
N THR A 140 -20.78 -4.30 -6.89
CA THR A 140 -20.54 -5.54 -7.58
C THR A 140 -19.12 -5.49 -8.11
N PHE A 141 -18.16 -6.04 -7.35
CA PHE A 141 -16.93 -6.54 -7.97
C PHE A 141 -17.40 -7.61 -8.94
N ALA A 142 -17.60 -7.22 -10.20
CA ALA A 142 -17.98 -8.14 -11.25
C ALA A 142 -16.98 -9.29 -11.19
N ARG A 143 -17.48 -10.52 -11.23
CA ARG A 143 -16.65 -11.71 -11.41
C ARG A 143 -16.09 -11.64 -12.82
N ARG A 144 -15.15 -10.72 -13.05
CA ARG A 144 -14.53 -10.51 -14.35
C ARG A 144 -13.62 -11.70 -14.56
N LEU A 145 -13.77 -12.36 -15.71
CA LEU A 145 -12.79 -13.33 -16.12
C LEU A 145 -11.42 -12.64 -16.12
N PRO A 146 -10.39 -13.22 -15.50
CA PRO A 146 -9.08 -12.61 -15.48
C PRO A 146 -8.67 -12.35 -16.94
N SER A 147 -8.23 -11.12 -17.21
CA SER A 147 -7.72 -10.73 -18.53
C SER A 147 -6.54 -11.63 -18.92
N PRO A 148 -6.21 -11.74 -20.23
CA PRO A 148 -5.03 -12.47 -20.66
C PRO A 148 -3.74 -11.99 -19.97
N GLY A 149 -3.66 -10.69 -19.65
CA GLY A 149 -2.61 -10.13 -18.80
C GLY A 149 -2.63 -10.74 -17.40
N GLU A 150 -3.76 -10.69 -16.69
CA GLU A 150 -3.91 -11.27 -15.34
C GLU A 150 -3.67 -12.79 -15.29
N LEU A 151 -4.09 -13.55 -16.30
CA LEU A 151 -3.78 -14.99 -16.41
C LEU A 151 -2.29 -15.23 -16.63
N TRP A 152 -1.68 -14.48 -17.55
CA TRP A 152 -0.24 -14.51 -17.75
C TRP A 152 0.52 -14.07 -16.48
N HIS A 153 -0.02 -13.13 -15.72
CA HIS A 153 0.52 -12.71 -14.43
C HIS A 153 0.38 -13.79 -13.37
N ALA A 154 -0.77 -14.45 -13.24
CA ALA A 154 -0.93 -15.58 -12.33
C ALA A 154 0.10 -16.68 -12.65
N ALA A 155 0.28 -16.99 -13.95
CA ALA A 155 1.27 -17.96 -14.40
C ALA A 155 2.72 -17.52 -14.14
N THR A 156 3.07 -16.27 -14.47
CA THR A 156 4.44 -15.75 -14.29
C THR A 156 4.76 -15.42 -12.84
N SER A 157 3.78 -15.11 -12.00
CA SER A 157 3.95 -14.89 -10.56
C SER A 157 4.34 -16.20 -9.86
N VAL A 158 3.77 -17.33 -10.27
CA VAL A 158 4.22 -18.66 -9.80
C VAL A 158 5.69 -18.91 -10.16
N ILE A 159 6.13 -18.48 -11.34
CA ILE A 159 7.52 -18.68 -11.80
C ILE A 159 8.49 -17.71 -11.11
N ARG A 160 8.12 -16.43 -10.99
CA ARG A 160 9.00 -15.35 -10.48
C ARG A 160 8.98 -15.26 -8.96
N HIS A 161 7.83 -15.47 -8.35
CA HIS A 161 7.59 -15.35 -6.91
C HIS A 161 6.83 -16.58 -6.37
N PRO A 162 7.33 -17.81 -6.56
CA PRO A 162 6.65 -19.03 -6.11
C PRO A 162 6.32 -18.98 -4.62
N ARG A 163 7.21 -18.40 -3.82
CA ARG A 163 6.99 -18.21 -2.38
C ARG A 163 5.79 -17.33 -2.07
N ALA A 164 5.63 -16.18 -2.73
CA ALA A 164 4.50 -15.29 -2.51
C ALA A 164 3.16 -16.03 -2.73
N VAL A 165 3.10 -16.84 -3.80
CA VAL A 165 1.88 -17.59 -4.14
C VAL A 165 1.56 -18.67 -3.11
N PHE A 166 2.56 -19.40 -2.60
CA PHE A 166 2.34 -20.47 -1.63
C PHE A 166 2.18 -19.97 -0.20
N ALA A 167 2.84 -18.86 0.16
CA ALA A 167 2.77 -18.28 1.49
C ALA A 167 1.56 -17.37 1.69
N TYR A 168 0.83 -17.04 0.63
CA TYR A 168 -0.42 -16.30 0.71
C TYR A 168 -1.52 -17.10 1.44
N ASP A 169 -2.03 -16.55 2.54
CA ASP A 169 -3.19 -17.11 3.23
C ASP A 169 -4.47 -16.81 2.44
N ARG A 170 -4.93 -17.81 1.69
CA ARG A 170 -6.16 -17.70 0.90
C ARG A 170 -7.39 -17.43 1.77
N SER A 171 -7.37 -17.78 3.05
CA SER A 171 -8.48 -17.53 3.98
C SER A 171 -8.71 -16.04 4.25
N MET A 172 -7.69 -15.19 4.06
CA MET A 172 -7.78 -13.73 4.20
C MET A 172 -8.64 -13.07 3.13
N THR A 173 -8.67 -13.64 1.92
CA THR A 173 -9.31 -13.05 0.73
C THR A 173 -10.77 -12.66 0.98
N SER A 174 -11.57 -13.58 1.52
CA SER A 174 -13.00 -13.35 1.71
C SER A 174 -13.31 -12.32 2.80
N PRO A 175 -12.70 -12.37 4.01
CA PRO A 175 -12.81 -11.33 5.02
C PRO A 175 -12.37 -9.94 4.53
N ALA A 176 -11.27 -9.82 3.79
CA ALA A 176 -10.81 -8.53 3.26
C ALA A 176 -11.78 -7.96 2.21
N ILE A 177 -12.24 -8.77 1.26
CA ILE A 177 -13.24 -8.34 0.27
C ILE A 177 -14.57 -7.95 0.95
N ALA A 178 -14.97 -8.69 1.98
CA ALA A 178 -16.19 -8.38 2.73
C ALA A 178 -16.10 -7.00 3.41
N GLN A 179 -14.92 -6.59 3.86
CA GLN A 179 -14.72 -5.26 4.45
C GLN A 179 -14.86 -4.13 3.42
N PHE A 180 -14.35 -4.29 2.19
CA PHE A 180 -14.57 -3.29 1.12
C PHE A 180 -16.05 -3.09 0.76
N ARG A 181 -16.88 -4.10 1.04
CA ARG A 181 -18.32 -4.10 0.75
C ARG A 181 -19.18 -3.64 1.93
N ARG A 182 -18.57 -3.30 3.07
CA ARG A 182 -19.28 -2.79 4.23
C ARG A 182 -19.01 -1.29 4.36
N PRO A 183 -20.02 -0.49 4.73
CA PRO A 183 -19.78 0.91 5.05
C PRO A 183 -18.75 1.05 6.16
N ASN A 184 -17.85 2.01 5.99
CA ASN A 184 -16.83 2.33 6.98
C ASN A 184 -16.89 3.81 7.35
N ALA A 185 -17.91 4.19 8.10
CA ALA A 185 -18.14 5.57 8.53
C ALA A 185 -16.98 6.13 9.36
N VAL A 186 -16.31 5.29 10.16
CA VAL A 186 -15.13 5.68 10.95
C VAL A 186 -13.98 6.08 10.03
N TRP A 187 -13.64 5.25 9.05
CA TRP A 187 -12.57 5.56 8.09
C TRP A 187 -12.89 6.84 7.31
N TRP A 188 -14.13 7.01 6.85
CA TRP A 188 -14.57 8.23 6.16
C TRP A 188 -14.46 9.48 7.03
N GLY A 189 -14.93 9.39 8.28
CA GLY A 189 -14.93 10.51 9.23
C GLY A 189 -13.52 10.97 9.64
N ARG A 190 -12.51 10.11 9.45
CA ARG A 190 -11.12 10.39 9.80
C ARG A 190 -10.25 10.84 8.64
N LEU A 191 -10.77 10.91 7.41
CA LEU A 191 -9.98 11.39 6.25
C LEU A 191 -9.46 12.82 6.45
N SER A 192 -10.23 13.69 7.12
CA SER A 192 -9.80 15.05 7.45
C SER A 192 -8.70 15.14 8.51
N GLU A 193 -8.37 14.02 9.18
CA GLU A 193 -7.25 13.96 10.12
C GLU A 193 -5.90 13.81 9.38
N ILE A 194 -5.92 13.36 8.13
CA ILE A 194 -4.71 13.17 7.31
C ILE A 194 -4.12 14.54 6.99
N ARG A 195 -2.91 14.79 7.49
CA ARG A 195 -2.11 16.00 7.23
C ARG A 195 -1.05 15.80 6.16
N ALA A 196 -0.79 14.55 5.80
CA ALA A 196 0.19 14.21 4.79
C ALA A 196 -0.28 14.75 3.44
N SER A 197 0.63 15.37 2.71
CA SER A 197 0.44 15.70 1.32
C SER A 197 0.20 14.39 0.54
N THR A 198 -0.98 14.24 -0.04
CA THR A 198 -1.50 12.96 -0.55
C THR A 198 -1.57 12.92 -2.07
N LEU A 199 -1.13 11.81 -2.65
CA LEU A 199 -1.20 11.51 -4.08
C LEU A 199 -1.93 10.19 -4.29
N VAL A 200 -3.07 10.25 -4.97
CA VAL A 200 -3.83 9.07 -5.36
C VAL A 200 -3.53 8.74 -6.81
N LEU A 201 -3.08 7.51 -7.06
CA LEU A 201 -2.86 6.97 -8.40
C LEU A 201 -4.05 6.10 -8.76
N ARG A 202 -4.76 6.50 -9.81
CA ARG A 202 -5.96 5.86 -10.31
C ARG A 202 -5.68 5.21 -11.66
N GLY A 203 -6.04 3.95 -11.82
CA GLY A 203 -6.04 3.23 -13.08
C GLY A 203 -7.22 3.65 -13.99
N GLY A 204 -7.17 3.13 -15.20
CA GLY A 204 -8.15 3.31 -16.26
C GLY A 204 -9.15 2.16 -16.28
N PRO A 205 -9.62 1.72 -17.47
CA PRO A 205 -10.57 0.62 -17.58
C PRO A 205 -10.06 -0.68 -16.92
N GLY A 206 -10.71 -1.11 -15.84
CA GLY A 206 -10.32 -2.28 -15.04
C GLY A 206 -9.61 -1.96 -13.74
N GLY A 207 -9.42 -0.68 -13.41
CA GLY A 207 -9.03 -0.25 -12.08
C GLY A 207 -10.13 -0.46 -11.02
N MET A 208 -9.74 -0.40 -9.75
CA MET A 208 -10.65 -0.67 -8.62
C MET A 208 -11.22 0.58 -7.95
N VAL A 209 -10.74 1.76 -8.33
CA VAL A 209 -11.13 3.03 -7.72
C VAL A 209 -12.41 3.55 -8.37
N ASP A 210 -13.46 3.66 -7.57
CA ASP A 210 -14.73 4.26 -7.97
C ASP A 210 -14.60 5.79 -8.07
N PRO A 211 -15.01 6.43 -9.18
CA PRO A 211 -14.84 7.88 -9.36
C PRO A 211 -15.59 8.73 -8.34
N GLY A 212 -16.84 8.40 -8.01
CA GLY A 212 -17.65 9.21 -7.09
C GLY A 212 -17.13 9.13 -5.65
N ARG A 213 -16.67 7.95 -5.24
CA ARG A 213 -15.97 7.79 -3.96
C ARG A 213 -14.60 8.44 -3.97
N LEU A 214 -13.89 8.44 -5.09
CA LEU A 214 -12.61 9.16 -5.21
C LEU A 214 -12.80 10.67 -5.02
N ASP A 215 -13.78 11.27 -5.70
CA ASP A 215 -14.10 12.70 -5.55
C ASP A 215 -14.41 13.04 -4.09
N SER A 216 -15.18 12.17 -3.42
CA SER A 216 -15.48 12.30 -1.99
C SER A 216 -14.24 12.21 -1.09
N MET A 217 -13.32 11.30 -1.39
CA MET A 217 -12.08 11.14 -0.63
C MET A 217 -11.15 12.34 -0.82
N VAL A 218 -10.99 12.79 -2.07
CA VAL A 218 -10.16 13.97 -2.41
C VAL A 218 -10.70 15.22 -1.72
N ALA A 219 -12.02 15.40 -1.69
CA ALA A 219 -12.64 16.54 -1.00
C ALA A 219 -12.49 16.50 0.53
N ALA A 220 -12.19 15.34 1.12
CA ALA A 220 -12.07 15.18 2.57
C ALA A 220 -10.64 15.32 3.10
N ILE A 221 -9.62 15.27 2.23
CA ILE A 221 -8.20 15.38 2.58
C ILE A 221 -7.70 16.74 2.09
N ASP A 222 -7.09 17.54 2.99
CA ASP A 222 -6.73 18.94 2.75
C ASP A 222 -5.80 19.14 1.53
N GLU A 223 -4.71 18.39 1.47
CA GLU A 223 -3.79 18.36 0.32
C GLU A 223 -3.84 16.98 -0.36
N CYS A 224 -4.75 16.82 -1.32
CA CYS A 224 -4.89 15.58 -2.08
C CYS A 224 -4.94 15.84 -3.58
N SER A 225 -4.04 15.18 -4.32
CA SER A 225 -3.99 15.22 -5.78
C SER A 225 -4.23 13.83 -6.37
N VAL A 226 -4.73 13.80 -7.61
CA VAL A 226 -5.03 12.55 -8.32
C VAL A 226 -4.27 12.53 -9.65
N VAL A 227 -3.62 11.41 -9.95
CA VAL A 227 -3.06 11.13 -11.28
C VAL A 227 -3.71 9.88 -11.83
N SER A 228 -4.28 9.98 -13.03
CA SER A 228 -4.93 8.87 -13.72
C SER A 228 -3.99 8.24 -14.76
N PHE A 229 -4.03 6.92 -14.87
CA PHE A 229 -3.22 6.12 -15.78
C PHE A 229 -4.13 5.29 -16.69
N ASP A 230 -3.71 5.06 -17.93
CA ASP A 230 -4.39 4.12 -18.84
C ASP A 230 -3.87 2.70 -18.64
N THR A 231 -4.13 2.14 -17.46
CA THR A 231 -3.78 0.76 -17.08
C THR A 231 -4.73 0.22 -16.02
N GLY A 232 -4.67 -1.09 -15.76
CA GLY A 232 -5.48 -1.73 -14.73
C GLY A 232 -4.94 -1.52 -13.31
N HIS A 233 -5.16 -2.53 -12.47
CA HIS A 233 -4.98 -2.47 -11.03
C HIS A 233 -3.53 -2.29 -10.52
N SER A 234 -2.50 -2.60 -11.31
CA SER A 234 -1.09 -2.58 -10.84
C SER A 234 -0.24 -1.63 -11.68
N ILE A 235 -0.40 -0.33 -11.45
CA ILE A 235 0.28 0.76 -12.17
C ILE A 235 1.81 0.65 -12.00
N HIS A 236 2.29 0.41 -10.78
CA HIS A 236 3.72 0.23 -10.49
C HIS A 236 4.34 -0.92 -11.29
N ARG A 237 3.55 -1.93 -11.66
CA ARG A 237 4.02 -3.08 -12.44
C ARG A 237 3.89 -2.84 -13.93
N ASP A 238 2.69 -2.45 -14.35
CA ASP A 238 2.26 -2.49 -15.76
C ASP A 238 2.64 -1.21 -16.51
N LYS A 239 2.82 -0.10 -15.78
CA LYS A 239 3.23 1.22 -16.29
C LYS A 239 4.35 1.80 -15.45
N TYR A 240 5.35 0.99 -15.08
CA TYR A 240 6.39 1.39 -14.12
C TYR A 240 7.07 2.72 -14.47
N SER A 241 7.42 2.97 -15.75
CA SER A 241 8.10 4.21 -16.13
C SER A 241 7.22 5.44 -15.87
N ASP A 242 5.92 5.34 -16.13
CA ASP A 242 4.96 6.42 -15.85
C ASP A 242 4.73 6.55 -14.34
N PHE A 243 4.60 5.43 -13.63
CA PHE A 243 4.49 5.38 -12.17
C PHE A 243 5.69 6.08 -11.50
N GLU A 244 6.91 5.69 -11.87
CA GLU A 244 8.14 6.23 -11.31
C GLU A 244 8.28 7.73 -11.61
N ALA A 245 7.97 8.15 -12.85
CA ALA A 245 8.02 9.55 -13.26
C ALA A 245 7.05 10.45 -12.47
N VAL A 246 5.98 9.89 -11.92
CA VAL A 246 5.00 10.63 -11.10
C VAL A 246 5.35 10.55 -9.61
N VAL A 247 5.62 9.34 -9.11
CA VAL A 247 5.76 9.11 -7.66
C VAL A 247 7.11 9.54 -7.14
N LEU A 248 8.20 9.31 -7.88
CA LEU A 248 9.53 9.65 -7.40
C LEU A 248 9.69 11.17 -7.17
N PRO A 249 9.33 12.07 -8.11
CA PRO A 249 9.40 13.52 -7.85
C PRO A 249 8.52 13.96 -6.68
N PHE A 250 7.31 13.40 -6.55
CA PHE A 250 6.41 13.69 -5.43
C PHE A 250 7.05 13.36 -4.07
N LEU A 251 7.73 12.21 -3.97
CA LEU A 251 8.45 11.82 -2.76
C LEU A 251 9.74 12.61 -2.53
N MET A 252 10.34 13.20 -3.57
CA MET A 252 11.62 13.91 -3.49
C MET A 252 11.49 15.42 -3.31
N ARG A 253 10.27 15.96 -3.22
CA ARG A 253 10.05 17.38 -2.90
C ARG A 253 10.60 17.74 -1.52
N ASP A 254 11.06 18.97 -1.39
CA ASP A 254 11.42 19.55 -0.09
C ASP A 254 10.15 19.70 0.77
N SER A 255 10.29 19.57 2.08
CA SER A 255 9.19 19.64 3.06
C SER A 255 8.94 21.07 3.50
#